data_AF-A0A851UR49-F1
#
_entry.id   AF-A0A851UR49-F1
#
_cell.length_a   1.000
_cell.length_b   1.000
_cell.length_c   1.000
_cell.angle_alpha   90.00
_cell.angle_beta   90.00
_cell.angle_gamma   90.00
#
_symmetry.space_group_name_H-M   'P 1'
#
loop_
_entity.id
_entity.type
_entity.pdbx_description
1 polymer ?
#
loop_
_entity_poly.entity_id
_entity_poly.type
_entity_poly.pdbx_seq_one_letter_code
_entity_poly.pdbx_strand_id
1 'polypeptide(L)'
;SLKKGAMITNARTGKRVKVPRLVRMHSDEMEDVDEIKAGEICAMFGVECSSGDTFTDGKSTFTMTSMFVPDPVISLSIRPEGTETPNFSRALNRFQKEDPTFRVHVDSESSETIISGMGELHLDIYVERMRREYNVACVTGKPRVAFRETITQSAT
;
A
#
# COMPACT_ATOMS: atom_id res chain seq x y z
N SER A 1 -21.77 -3.36 -15.68
CA SER A 1 -20.61 -2.73 -16.33
C SER A 1 -20.26 -1.46 -15.58
N LEU A 2 -18.97 -1.14 -15.49
CA LEU A 2 -18.48 0.08 -14.88
C LEU A 2 -18.44 1.18 -15.94
N LYS A 3 -19.06 2.33 -15.68
CA LYS A 3 -19.06 3.47 -16.61
C LYS A 3 -18.32 4.65 -16.02
N LYS A 4 -17.67 5.43 -16.87
CA LYS A 4 -17.09 6.72 -16.50
C LYS A 4 -18.17 7.62 -15.90
N GLY A 5 -17.88 8.24 -14.75
CA GLY A 5 -18.81 9.08 -14.00
C GLY A 5 -19.78 8.32 -13.08
N ALA A 6 -19.80 6.99 -13.09
CA ALA A 6 -20.62 6.20 -12.16
C ALA A 6 -20.13 6.37 -10.72
N MET A 7 -21.06 6.22 -9.76
CA MET A 7 -20.72 6.11 -8.34
C MET A 7 -20.59 4.65 -7.93
N ILE A 8 -19.46 4.31 -7.35
CA ILE A 8 -19.16 3.00 -6.77
C ILE A 8 -18.96 3.14 -5.27
N THR A 9 -19.18 2.07 -4.53
CA THR A 9 -19.00 2.05 -3.07
C THR A 9 -17.92 1.05 -2.72
N ASN A 10 -16.94 1.47 -1.91
CA ASN A 10 -15.95 0.55 -1.38
C ASN A 10 -16.60 -0.34 -0.30
N ALA A 11 -16.57 -1.66 -0.48
CA ALA A 11 -17.23 -2.61 0.42
C ALA A 11 -16.61 -2.63 1.83
N ARG A 12 -15.30 -2.35 1.95
CA ARG A 12 -14.58 -2.34 3.23
C ARG A 12 -14.85 -1.06 4.03
N THR A 13 -14.81 0.09 3.37
CA THR A 13 -14.91 1.40 4.06
C THR A 13 -16.29 2.04 4.01
N GLY A 14 -17.19 1.52 3.15
CA GLY A 14 -18.51 2.11 2.90
C GLY A 14 -18.48 3.45 2.17
N LYS A 15 -17.28 3.94 1.79
CA LYS A 15 -17.13 5.24 1.11
C LYS A 15 -17.58 5.15 -0.34
N ARG A 16 -18.41 6.11 -0.76
CA ARG A 16 -18.81 6.27 -2.16
C ARG A 16 -17.75 7.08 -2.89
N VAL A 17 -17.34 6.57 -4.05
CA VAL A 17 -16.33 7.18 -4.91
C VAL A 17 -16.93 7.33 -6.30
N LYS A 18 -16.72 8.48 -6.92
CA LYS A 18 -17.08 8.72 -8.31
C LYS A 18 -15.92 8.30 -9.20
N VAL A 19 -16.19 7.52 -10.23
CA VAL A 19 -15.19 7.09 -11.23
C VAL A 19 -14.88 8.27 -12.17
N PRO A 20 -13.69 8.89 -12.11
CA PRO A 20 -13.45 10.10 -12.89
C PRO A 20 -12.91 9.77 -14.30
N ARG A 21 -11.97 8.83 -14.41
CA ARG A 21 -11.32 8.42 -15.65
C ARG A 21 -11.00 6.92 -15.60
N LEU A 22 -11.35 6.21 -16.68
CA LEU A 22 -11.07 4.80 -16.89
C LEU A 22 -10.16 4.66 -18.09
N VAL A 23 -9.14 3.82 -17.95
CA VAL A 23 -8.10 3.66 -18.95
C VAL A 23 -7.77 2.18 -19.10
N ARG A 24 -7.59 1.74 -20.35
CA ARG A 24 -7.03 0.44 -20.69
C ARG A 24 -5.57 0.64 -21.07
N MET A 25 -4.69 -0.08 -20.38
CA MET A 25 -3.26 -0.05 -20.66
C MET A 25 -2.95 -1.16 -21.67
N HIS A 26 -2.47 -0.79 -22.85
CA HIS A 26 -1.84 -1.72 -23.79
C HIS A 26 -0.32 -1.65 -23.61
N SER A 27 0.43 -2.41 -24.42
CA SER A 27 1.89 -2.53 -24.28
C SER A 27 2.64 -1.20 -24.42
N ASP A 28 2.20 -0.31 -25.32
CA ASP A 28 2.77 1.02 -25.51
C ASP A 28 1.74 2.16 -25.49
N GLU A 29 0.47 1.86 -25.72
CA GLU A 29 -0.61 2.84 -25.81
C GLU A 29 -1.52 2.85 -24.57
N MET A 30 -1.91 4.07 -24.18
CA MET A 30 -2.87 4.34 -23.11
C MET A 30 -4.21 4.73 -23.75
N GLU A 31 -5.21 3.84 -23.68
CA GLU A 31 -6.53 4.05 -24.29
C GLU A 31 -7.56 4.48 -23.24
N ASP A 32 -8.18 5.65 -23.44
CA ASP A 32 -9.29 6.11 -22.61
C ASP A 32 -10.60 5.39 -23.01
N VAL A 33 -11.26 4.76 -22.03
CA VAL A 33 -12.49 4.00 -22.26
C VAL A 33 -13.66 4.56 -21.44
N ASP A 34 -14.85 4.58 -22.02
CA ASP A 34 -16.05 5.11 -21.36
C ASP A 34 -16.82 4.06 -20.55
N GLU A 35 -16.76 2.78 -20.96
CA GLU A 35 -17.35 1.67 -20.22
C GLU A 35 -16.47 0.42 -20.21
N ILE A 36 -16.63 -0.38 -19.16
CA ILE A 36 -15.89 -1.60 -18.92
C ILE A 36 -16.85 -2.71 -18.50
N LYS A 37 -16.69 -3.87 -19.12
CA LYS A 37 -17.56 -5.04 -18.91
C LYS A 37 -16.94 -6.00 -17.89
N ALA A 38 -17.76 -6.94 -17.44
CA ALA A 38 -17.28 -7.96 -16.50
C ALA A 38 -16.19 -8.82 -17.17
N GLY A 39 -15.12 -9.10 -16.44
CA GLY A 39 -13.97 -9.88 -16.93
C GLY A 39 -12.83 -9.05 -17.53
N GLU A 40 -13.01 -7.74 -17.71
CA GLU A 40 -11.98 -6.85 -18.23
C GLU A 40 -11.14 -6.22 -17.10
N ILE A 41 -9.87 -5.96 -17.37
CA ILE A 41 -8.94 -5.27 -16.46
C ILE A 41 -8.70 -3.85 -16.95
N CYS A 42 -8.69 -2.89 -16.02
CA CYS A 42 -8.46 -1.49 -16.32
C CYS A 42 -7.82 -0.74 -15.17
N ALA A 43 -7.27 0.42 -15.48
CA ALA A 43 -6.80 1.39 -14.52
C ALA A 43 -7.85 2.50 -14.31
N MET A 44 -8.01 2.91 -13.05
CA MET A 44 -8.84 4.03 -12.67
C MET A 44 -7.97 5.07 -11.97
N PHE A 45 -8.08 6.32 -12.37
CA PHE A 45 -7.32 7.42 -11.78
C PHE A 45 -8.13 8.16 -10.72
N GLY A 46 -7.46 8.80 -9.76
CA GLY A 46 -8.10 9.71 -8.80
C GLY A 46 -8.99 9.03 -7.76
N VAL A 47 -8.79 7.73 -7.52
CA VAL A 47 -9.49 6.98 -6.48
C VAL A 47 -8.54 6.61 -5.36
N GLU A 48 -8.93 6.93 -4.13
CA GLU A 48 -8.25 6.43 -2.95
C GLU A 48 -8.70 5.00 -2.68
N CYS A 49 -7.82 4.04 -2.94
CA CYS A 49 -8.01 2.64 -2.60
C CYS A 49 -6.74 2.07 -1.98
N SER A 50 -6.91 1.04 -1.15
CA SER A 50 -5.81 0.17 -0.77
C SER A 50 -5.80 -1.05 -1.70
N SER A 51 -4.63 -1.65 -1.88
CA SER A 51 -4.51 -2.94 -2.58
C SER A 51 -5.41 -3.99 -1.91
N GLY A 52 -6.25 -4.65 -2.72
CA GLY A 52 -7.23 -5.64 -2.24
C GLY A 52 -8.63 -5.09 -1.93
N ASP A 53 -8.88 -3.79 -2.08
CA ASP A 53 -10.22 -3.22 -1.90
C ASP A 53 -11.20 -3.70 -2.98
N THR A 54 -12.42 -4.05 -2.55
CA THR A 54 -13.53 -4.40 -3.46
C THR A 54 -14.49 -3.23 -3.60
N PHE A 55 -14.86 -2.89 -4.84
CA PHE A 55 -15.87 -1.87 -5.14
C PHE A 55 -17.16 -2.50 -5.68
N THR A 56 -18.30 -2.02 -5.20
CA THR A 56 -19.64 -2.50 -5.60
C THR A 56 -20.55 -1.35 -6.04
N ASP A 57 -21.75 -1.65 -6.55
CA ASP A 57 -22.74 -0.64 -6.95
C ASP A 57 -23.45 0.05 -5.77
N GLY A 58 -23.12 -0.34 -4.53
CA GLY A 58 -23.74 0.18 -3.30
C GLY A 58 -24.96 -0.60 -2.80
N LYS A 59 -25.51 -1.55 -3.57
CA LYS A 59 -26.57 -2.46 -3.12
C LYS A 59 -26.03 -3.76 -2.54
N SER A 60 -24.88 -4.19 -3.05
CA SER A 60 -24.20 -5.41 -2.62
C SER A 60 -23.06 -5.10 -1.67
N THR A 61 -23.00 -5.82 -0.54
CA THR A 61 -21.93 -5.75 0.47
C THR A 61 -20.94 -6.91 0.36
N PHE A 62 -21.03 -7.72 -0.69
CA PHE A 62 -20.08 -8.81 -0.89
C PHE A 62 -18.67 -8.27 -1.11
N THR A 63 -17.73 -8.84 -0.36
CA THR A 63 -16.29 -8.56 -0.49
C THR A 63 -15.63 -9.78 -1.14
N MET A 64 -14.66 -9.56 -2.02
CA MET A 64 -13.87 -10.65 -2.58
C MET A 64 -12.91 -11.23 -1.53
N THR A 65 -12.35 -12.41 -1.80
CA THR A 65 -11.40 -13.07 -0.89
C THR A 65 -10.24 -12.13 -0.55
N SER A 66 -9.98 -11.95 0.74
CA SER A 66 -8.83 -11.16 1.22
C SER A 66 -7.53 -11.78 0.73
N MET A 67 -6.60 -10.93 0.29
CA MET A 67 -5.23 -11.34 0.04
C MET A 67 -4.61 -11.83 1.36
N PHE A 68 -3.94 -12.98 1.32
CA PHE A 68 -3.10 -13.43 2.44
C PHE A 68 -1.78 -12.66 2.40
N VAL A 69 -1.55 -11.82 3.40
CA VAL A 69 -0.35 -10.99 3.52
C VAL A 69 0.54 -11.64 4.57
N PRO A 70 1.70 -12.20 4.20
CA PRO A 70 2.62 -12.79 5.17
C PRO A 70 3.20 -11.71 6.09
N ASP A 71 3.67 -12.12 7.26
CA ASP A 71 4.35 -11.21 8.15
C ASP A 71 5.74 -10.82 7.60
N PRO A 72 6.18 -9.56 7.80
CA PRO A 72 7.47 -9.10 7.32
C PRO A 72 8.62 -9.82 8.04
N VAL A 73 9.70 -10.06 7.29
CA VAL A 73 10.86 -10.86 7.72
C VAL A 73 12.00 -9.97 8.20
N ILE A 74 12.12 -8.78 7.61
CA ILE A 74 13.17 -7.81 7.90
C ILE A 74 12.56 -6.50 8.38
N SER A 75 13.22 -5.86 9.34
CA SER A 75 12.88 -4.53 9.83
C SER A 75 14.12 -3.64 9.81
N LEU A 76 13.93 -2.38 9.47
CA LEU A 76 15.00 -1.40 9.34
C LEU A 76 14.51 -0.07 9.92
N SER A 77 15.35 0.60 10.71
CA SER A 77 15.01 1.95 11.15
C SER A 77 15.34 2.96 10.06
N ILE A 78 14.45 3.93 9.86
CA ILE A 78 14.60 4.96 8.86
C ILE A 78 14.41 6.33 9.52
N ARG A 79 15.29 7.25 9.17
CA ARG A 79 15.21 8.65 9.61
C ARG A 79 15.46 9.59 8.43
N PRO A 80 14.73 10.71 8.31
CA PRO A 80 15.05 11.73 7.32
C PRO A 80 16.40 12.39 7.64
N GLU A 81 17.16 12.71 6.61
CA GLU A 81 18.40 13.49 6.72
C GLU A 81 18.03 14.99 6.87
N GLY A 82 18.13 15.50 8.10
CA GLY A 82 17.85 16.91 8.42
C GLY A 82 16.46 17.15 9.03
N THR A 83 15.81 18.27 8.69
CA THR A 83 14.51 18.65 9.26
C THR A 83 13.40 17.74 8.75
N GLU A 84 12.64 17.17 9.68
CA GLU A 84 11.51 16.32 9.36
C GLU A 84 10.49 17.09 8.53
N THR A 85 10.38 16.70 7.26
CA THR A 85 9.47 17.32 6.30
C THR A 85 8.15 16.54 6.32
N PRO A 86 6.97 17.18 6.27
CA PRO A 86 5.68 16.48 6.19
C PRO A 86 5.56 15.53 4.99
N ASN A 87 6.45 15.64 4.01
CA ASN A 87 6.56 14.73 2.88
C ASN A 87 6.95 13.31 3.29
N PHE A 88 7.76 13.14 4.34
CA PHE A 88 8.18 11.82 4.83
C PHE A 88 6.98 10.99 5.29
N SER A 89 6.16 11.53 6.19
CA SER A 89 4.96 10.85 6.69
C SER A 89 3.93 10.62 5.58
N ARG A 90 3.81 11.54 4.60
CA ARG A 90 2.92 11.35 3.43
C ARG A 90 3.40 10.21 2.53
N ALA A 91 4.70 10.10 2.29
CA ALA A 91 5.28 9.04 1.47
C ALA A 91 5.04 7.66 2.10
N LEU A 92 5.34 7.50 3.40
CA LEU A 92 5.15 6.25 4.12
C LEU A 92 3.69 5.78 4.10
N ASN A 93 2.75 6.69 4.35
CA ASN A 93 1.32 6.38 4.28
C ASN A 93 0.88 5.96 2.87
N ARG A 94 1.50 6.50 1.83
CA ARG A 94 1.20 6.12 0.45
C ARG A 94 1.76 4.74 0.12
N PHE A 95 3.00 4.44 0.49
CA PHE A 95 3.57 3.11 0.29
C PHE A 95 2.80 2.02 1.04
N GLN A 96 2.34 2.29 2.26
CA GLN A 96 1.52 1.35 3.01
C GLN A 96 0.15 1.07 2.35
N LYS A 97 -0.40 2.03 1.58
CA LYS A 97 -1.63 1.83 0.80
C LYS A 97 -1.38 1.06 -0.50
N GLU A 98 -0.23 1.30 -1.13
CA GLU A 98 0.21 0.62 -2.36
C GLU A 98 0.54 -0.85 -2.09
N ASP A 99 1.24 -1.14 -0.99
CA ASP A 99 1.72 -2.47 -0.66
C ASP A 99 1.35 -2.86 0.79
N PRO A 100 0.47 -3.87 0.98
CA PRO A 100 0.08 -4.30 2.32
C PRO A 100 1.18 -5.09 3.05
N THR A 101 2.22 -5.56 2.34
CA THR A 101 3.37 -6.25 2.96
C THR A 101 4.36 -5.26 3.60
N PHE A 102 4.30 -4.00 3.21
CA PHE A 102 5.10 -2.93 3.80
C PHE A 102 4.42 -2.37 5.04
N ARG A 103 5.03 -2.58 6.21
CA ARG A 103 4.52 -2.10 7.50
C ARG A 103 5.41 -1.02 8.05
N VAL A 104 4.79 0.01 8.63
CA VAL A 104 5.48 1.12 9.28
C VAL A 104 4.96 1.22 10.71
N HIS A 105 5.87 1.30 11.68
CA HIS A 105 5.52 1.58 13.07
C HIS A 105 6.55 2.53 13.67
N VAL A 106 6.13 3.33 14.64
CA VAL A 106 7.02 4.19 15.41
C VAL A 106 7.25 3.49 16.74
N ASP A 107 8.51 3.21 17.04
CA ASP A 107 8.89 2.59 18.30
C ASP A 107 8.85 3.63 19.42
N SER A 108 8.11 3.33 20.50
CA SER A 108 7.90 4.28 21.60
C SER A 108 9.13 4.47 22.48
N GLU A 109 10.08 3.52 22.46
CA GLU A 109 11.28 3.55 23.30
C GLU A 109 12.42 4.34 22.62
N SER A 110 12.68 4.06 21.35
CA SER A 110 13.71 4.76 20.56
C SER A 110 13.21 6.02 19.86
N SER A 111 11.88 6.23 19.78
CA SER A 111 11.24 7.26 18.96
C SER A 111 11.70 7.24 17.49
N GLU A 112 12.10 6.07 17.00
CA GLU A 112 12.49 5.84 15.62
C GLU A 112 11.31 5.32 14.79
N THR A 113 11.27 5.72 13.52
CA THR A 113 10.35 5.09 12.56
C THR A 113 11.00 3.82 12.04
N ILE A 114 10.31 2.68 12.21
CA ILE A 114 10.77 1.37 11.75
C ILE A 114 9.89 0.95 10.58
N ILE A 115 10.54 0.60 9.48
CA ILE A 115 9.93 0.02 8.29
C ILE A 115 10.21 -1.48 8.26
N SER A 116 9.18 -2.26 7.96
CA SER A 116 9.26 -3.72 7.91
C SER A 116 8.76 -4.22 6.56
N GLY A 117 9.44 -5.21 6.00
CA GLY A 117 9.11 -5.75 4.68
C GLY A 117 9.58 -7.19 4.50
N MET A 118 9.44 -7.66 3.26
CA MET A 118 9.77 -9.05 2.89
C MET A 118 11.27 -9.33 2.68
N GLY A 119 12.09 -8.32 2.41
CA GLY A 119 13.52 -8.51 2.15
C GLY A 119 14.29 -7.19 2.03
N GLU A 120 15.62 -7.27 1.96
CA GLU A 120 16.51 -6.11 1.88
C GLU A 120 16.24 -5.27 0.64
N LEU A 121 16.26 -5.88 -0.55
CA LEU A 121 15.97 -5.21 -1.82
C LEU A 121 14.60 -4.49 -1.80
N HIS A 122 13.62 -5.08 -1.12
CA HIS A 122 12.30 -4.50 -1.01
C HIS A 122 12.33 -3.17 -0.25
N LEU A 123 13.05 -3.12 0.87
CA LEU A 123 13.21 -1.90 1.66
C LEU A 123 14.08 -0.86 0.94
N ASP A 124 15.14 -1.30 0.26
CA ASP A 124 16.03 -0.40 -0.50
C ASP A 124 15.30 0.33 -1.63
N ILE A 125 14.42 -0.36 -2.35
CA ILE A 125 13.59 0.27 -3.40
C ILE A 125 12.71 1.36 -2.79
N TYR A 126 12.11 1.16 -1.61
CA TYR A 126 11.30 2.20 -0.98
C TYR A 126 12.12 3.40 -0.50
N VAL A 127 13.33 3.17 0.00
CA VAL A 127 14.26 4.25 0.37
C VAL A 127 14.65 5.07 -0.87
N GLU A 128 14.92 4.39 -1.98
CA GLU A 128 15.22 5.07 -3.25
C GLU A 128 14.01 5.82 -3.81
N ARG A 129 12.80 5.24 -3.72
CA ARG A 129 11.54 5.91 -4.09
C ARG A 129 11.28 7.16 -3.24
N MET A 130 11.56 7.13 -1.94
CA MET A 130 11.46 8.34 -1.09
C MET A 130 12.38 9.45 -1.60
N ARG A 131 13.62 9.10 -1.95
CA ARG A 131 14.59 10.06 -2.47
C ARG A 131 14.19 10.62 -3.83
N ARG A 132 13.69 9.78 -4.74
CA ARG A 132 13.35 10.17 -6.12
C ARG A 132 11.98 10.85 -6.25
N GLU A 133 10.95 10.32 -5.59
CA GLU A 133 9.57 10.80 -5.74
C GLU A 133 9.24 11.94 -4.77
N TYR A 134 9.80 11.92 -3.56
CA TYR A 134 9.45 12.87 -2.50
C TYR A 134 10.59 13.82 -2.15
N ASN A 135 11.76 13.69 -2.79
CA ASN A 135 12.97 14.46 -2.50
C ASN A 135 13.37 14.44 -1.02
N VAL A 136 13.07 13.33 -0.33
CA VAL A 136 13.46 13.14 1.07
C VAL A 136 14.65 12.19 1.09
N ALA A 137 15.83 12.72 1.41
CA ALA A 137 16.98 11.88 1.71
C ALA A 137 16.74 11.22 3.08
N CYS A 138 16.88 9.90 3.14
CA CYS A 138 16.68 9.11 4.34
C CYS A 138 17.95 8.32 4.67
N VAL A 139 18.32 8.30 5.95
CA VAL A 139 19.38 7.46 6.48
C VAL A 139 18.76 6.20 7.06
N THR A 140 19.34 5.06 6.69
CA THR A 140 18.89 3.73 7.12
C THR A 140 19.79 3.21 8.24
N GLY A 141 19.16 2.62 9.25
CA GLY A 141 19.83 1.90 10.33
C GLY A 141 20.22 0.48 9.93
N LYS A 142 20.79 -0.27 10.88
CA LYS A 142 21.14 -1.68 10.63
C LYS A 142 19.87 -2.54 10.50
N PRO A 143 19.81 -3.46 9.54
CA PRO A 143 18.70 -4.38 9.41
C PRO A 143 18.61 -5.30 10.63
N ARG A 144 17.40 -5.44 11.17
CA ARG A 144 17.05 -6.41 12.21
C ARG A 144 16.18 -7.49 11.63
N VAL A 145 16.50 -8.74 11.95
CA VAL A 145 15.71 -9.91 11.55
C VAL A 145 14.56 -10.08 12.55
N ALA A 146 13.34 -10.29 12.05
CA ALA A 146 12.18 -10.57 12.88
C ALA A 146 12.24 -12.03 13.36
N PHE A 147 12.87 -12.28 14.51
CA PHE A 147 12.84 -13.59 15.15
C PHE A 147 11.43 -13.91 15.66
N ARG A 148 11.04 -15.17 15.56
CA ARG A 148 9.79 -15.71 16.12
C ARG A 148 10.16 -16.73 17.19
N GLU A 149 9.47 -16.66 18.32
CA GLU A 149 9.62 -17.62 19.40
C GLU A 149 8.38 -18.52 19.46
N THR A 150 8.58 -19.80 19.77
CA THR A 150 7.49 -20.75 20.04
C THR A 150 7.84 -21.57 21.28
N ILE A 151 6.85 -21.82 22.12
CA ILE A 151 6.98 -22.75 23.24
C ILE A 151 7.04 -24.19 22.71
N THR A 152 7.87 -25.03 23.32
CA THR A 152 8.04 -26.45 22.94
C THR A 152 7.29 -27.42 23.86
N GLN A 153 6.89 -26.98 25.06
CA GLN A 153 6.16 -27.80 26.03
C GLN A 153 4.87 -27.13 26.47
N SER A 154 3.83 -27.96 26.64
CA SER A 154 2.54 -27.56 27.19
C SER A 154 2.67 -27.31 28.70
N ALA A 155 2.04 -26.26 29.21
CA ALA A 155 1.94 -26.03 30.65
C ALA A 155 1.20 -27.21 31.31
N THR A 156 1.84 -27.83 32.30
CA THR A 156 1.28 -28.95 33.10
C THR A 156 0.38 -28.40 34.20
#